data_AF-A0A2V9XZV5-F1
#
_entry.id   AF-A0A2V9XZV5-F1
#
_cell.length_a   1.000
_cell.length_b   1.000
_cell.length_c   1.000
_cell.angle_alpha   90.00
_cell.angle_beta   90.00
_cell.angle_gamma   90.00
#
_symmetry.space_group_name_H-M   'P 1'
#
loop_
_entity.id
_entity.type
_entity.pdbx_description
1 polymer ?
#
loop_
_entity_poly.entity_id
_entity_poly.type
_entity_poly.pdbx_seq_one_letter_code
_entity_poly.pdbx_strand_id
1 'polypeptide(L)'
;DVAGVMCSYNRLHGDYACENKYLLTDLLKQDWKFKGFVLTDWGGAHSIAKASAAGMDHEQPGWLFYGDDLKKAVEAGTVPQAEVDDHVHRILRAMFATGLMDDPVQRSVPDVLG
;
A
#
# COMPACT_ATOMS: atom_id res chain seq x y z
N ASP A 1 8.92 10.08 -10.90
CA ASP A 1 8.38 8.69 -10.88
C ASP A 1 7.04 8.64 -10.17
N VAL A 2 6.23 7.63 -10.48
CA VAL A 2 4.95 7.36 -9.80
C VAL A 2 5.20 7.02 -8.33
N ALA A 3 4.47 7.67 -7.42
CA ALA A 3 4.63 7.50 -5.97
C ALA A 3 3.83 6.30 -5.40
N GLY A 4 2.63 6.06 -5.96
CA GLY A 4 1.75 4.97 -5.53
C GLY A 4 0.97 4.38 -6.70
N VAL A 5 0.66 3.08 -6.62
CA VAL A 5 -0.16 2.35 -7.59
C VAL A 5 -1.34 1.73 -6.87
N MET A 6 -2.55 1.96 -7.36
CA MET A 6 -3.76 1.40 -6.80
C MET A 6 -4.05 0.03 -7.42
N CYS A 7 -4.19 -1.02 -6.60
CA CYS A 7 -4.65 -2.32 -7.08
C CYS A 7 -6.17 -2.31 -7.28
N SER A 8 -6.63 -2.94 -8.37
CA SER A 8 -8.03 -2.93 -8.79
C SER A 8 -8.89 -3.95 -8.04
N TYR A 9 -10.21 -3.80 -8.14
CA TYR A 9 -11.17 -4.71 -7.50
C TYR A 9 -11.18 -6.14 -8.06
N ASN A 10 -10.88 -6.31 -9.35
CA ASN A 10 -11.13 -7.57 -10.02
C ASN A 10 -10.15 -8.67 -9.55
N ARG A 11 -10.54 -9.90 -9.82
CA ARG A 11 -9.63 -11.05 -9.70
C ARG A 11 -8.88 -11.26 -11.01
N LEU A 12 -7.67 -11.80 -10.89
CA LEU A 12 -6.92 -12.38 -12.00
C LEU A 12 -6.47 -13.78 -11.57
N HIS A 13 -6.85 -14.78 -12.35
CA HIS A 13 -6.54 -16.20 -12.08
C HIS A 13 -6.94 -16.67 -10.67
N GLY A 14 -8.07 -16.17 -10.16
CA GLY A 14 -8.65 -16.60 -8.88
C GLY A 14 -8.30 -15.72 -7.68
N ASP A 15 -7.22 -14.95 -7.76
CA ASP A 15 -6.80 -14.02 -6.70
C ASP A 15 -7.26 -12.60 -6.98
N TYR A 16 -7.74 -11.91 -5.95
CA TYR A 16 -7.98 -10.46 -6.00
C TYR A 16 -6.68 -9.73 -6.33
N ALA A 17 -6.74 -8.68 -7.14
CA ALA A 17 -5.52 -7.98 -7.57
C ALA A 17 -4.71 -7.43 -6.39
N CYS A 18 -5.37 -7.00 -5.31
CA CYS A 18 -4.73 -6.56 -4.07
C CYS A 18 -4.10 -7.67 -3.22
N GLU A 19 -4.24 -8.94 -3.62
CA GLU A 19 -3.67 -10.11 -2.93
C GLU A 19 -2.89 -11.02 -3.89
N ASN A 20 -2.64 -10.54 -5.12
CA ASN A 20 -2.00 -11.33 -6.16
C ASN A 20 -0.49 -11.07 -6.14
N LYS A 21 0.26 -12.01 -5.57
CA LYS A 21 1.73 -11.92 -5.44
C LYS A 21 2.43 -11.73 -6.79
N TYR A 22 1.98 -12.40 -7.83
CA TYR A 22 2.57 -12.29 -9.16
C TYR A 22 2.45 -10.85 -9.68
N LEU A 23 1.27 -10.24 -9.58
CA LEU A 23 1.05 -8.87 -10.03
C LEU A 23 1.82 -7.84 -9.18
N LEU A 24 1.66 -7.90 -7.86
CA LEU A 24 2.15 -6.86 -6.98
C LEU A 24 3.65 -6.97 -6.72
N THR A 25 4.14 -8.18 -6.44
CA THR A 25 5.54 -8.40 -6.10
C THR A 25 6.37 -8.72 -7.32
N ASP A 26 6.05 -9.81 -8.03
CA ASP A 26 6.96 -10.36 -9.04
C ASP A 26 7.01 -9.44 -10.27
N LEU A 27 5.87 -8.97 -10.76
CA LEU A 27 5.80 -8.08 -11.91
C LEU A 27 6.08 -6.61 -11.55
N LEU A 28 5.25 -6.01 -10.69
CA LEU A 28 5.33 -4.58 -10.40
C LEU A 28 6.58 -4.20 -9.60
N LYS A 29 6.78 -4.79 -8.42
CA LYS A 29 7.90 -4.43 -7.53
C LYS A 29 9.25 -4.97 -8.06
N GLN A 30 9.30 -6.20 -8.58
CA GLN A 30 10.55 -6.82 -9.00
C GLN A 30 10.86 -6.58 -10.48
N ASP A 31 10.02 -6.96 -11.44
CA ASP A 31 10.38 -6.83 -12.86
C ASP A 31 10.41 -5.36 -13.31
N TRP A 32 9.39 -4.57 -12.95
CA TRP A 32 9.33 -3.15 -13.29
C TRP A 32 10.13 -2.26 -12.34
N LYS A 33 10.71 -2.85 -11.28
CA LYS A 33 11.51 -2.14 -10.26
C LYS A 33 10.74 -0.99 -9.61
N PHE A 34 9.43 -1.15 -9.40
CA PHE A 34 8.60 -0.11 -8.79
C PHE A 34 9.02 0.16 -7.34
N LYS A 35 9.37 1.43 -7.08
CA LYS A 35 9.89 1.89 -5.79
C LYS A 35 8.83 2.52 -4.89
N GLY A 36 7.63 2.75 -5.40
CA GLY A 36 6.53 3.31 -4.62
C GLY A 36 5.81 2.25 -3.78
N PHE A 37 4.63 2.63 -3.29
CA PHE A 37 3.76 1.77 -2.50
C PHE A 37 2.49 1.36 -3.28
N VAL A 38 1.92 0.22 -2.91
CA VAL A 38 0.64 -0.27 -3.42
C VAL A 38 -0.45 0.01 -2.42
N LEU A 39 -1.50 0.72 -2.85
CA LEU A 39 -2.71 0.92 -2.07
C LEU A 39 -3.90 0.18 -2.67
N THR A 40 -4.88 -0.17 -1.86
CA THR A 40 -6.14 -0.69 -2.38
C THR A 40 -6.98 0.41 -3.02
N ASP A 41 -7.77 0.04 -4.02
CA ASP A 41 -9.03 0.75 -4.25
C ASP A 41 -9.92 0.62 -3.00
N TRP A 42 -10.95 1.45 -2.89
CA TRP A 42 -11.77 1.58 -1.69
C TRP A 42 -12.51 0.28 -1.33
N GLY A 43 -12.00 -0.46 -0.34
CA GLY A 43 -12.52 -1.77 0.03
C GLY A 43 -12.06 -2.93 -0.87
N GLY A 44 -10.95 -2.75 -1.61
CA GLY A 44 -10.36 -3.78 -2.47
C GLY A 44 -9.52 -4.84 -1.73
N ALA A 45 -9.25 -4.67 -0.44
CA ALA A 45 -8.64 -5.71 0.40
C ALA A 45 -9.65 -6.82 0.73
N HIS A 46 -9.16 -8.06 0.85
CA HIS A 46 -10.01 -9.22 1.19
C HIS A 46 -9.38 -10.15 2.25
N SER A 47 -8.22 -9.79 2.80
CA SER A 47 -7.47 -10.55 3.80
C SER A 47 -6.37 -9.69 4.42
N ILE A 48 -5.79 -10.20 5.51
CA ILE A 48 -4.68 -9.57 6.23
C ILE A 48 -3.35 -10.14 5.71
N ALA A 49 -3.02 -11.36 6.13
CA ALA A 49 -1.71 -11.95 5.91
C ALA A 49 -1.41 -12.24 4.44
N LYS A 50 -2.41 -12.71 3.67
CA LYS A 50 -2.21 -12.98 2.24
C LYS A 50 -1.97 -11.69 1.45
N ALA A 51 -2.73 -10.63 1.72
CA ALA A 51 -2.54 -9.34 1.08
C ALA A 51 -1.17 -8.71 1.42
N SER A 52 -0.78 -8.74 2.69
CA SER A 52 0.54 -8.26 3.17
C SER A 52 1.68 -9.01 2.48
N ALA A 53 1.65 -10.34 2.50
CA ALA A 53 2.65 -11.19 1.86
C ALA A 53 2.66 -11.08 0.32
N ALA A 54 1.53 -10.73 -0.30
CA ALA A 54 1.46 -10.48 -1.75
C ALA A 54 2.13 -9.15 -2.14
N GLY A 55 2.26 -8.21 -1.21
CA GLY A 55 2.90 -6.91 -1.42
C GLY A 55 1.95 -5.71 -1.39
N MET A 56 0.77 -5.83 -0.77
CA MET A 56 -0.12 -4.70 -0.49
C MET A 56 0.41 -3.87 0.68
N ASP A 57 0.68 -2.58 0.45
CA ASP A 57 1.36 -1.73 1.44
C ASP A 57 0.38 -0.88 2.26
N HIS A 58 -0.78 -0.52 1.70
CA HIS A 58 -1.70 0.44 2.30
C HIS A 58 -3.17 0.08 2.02
N GLU A 59 -3.94 -0.21 3.07
CA GLU A 59 -5.39 -0.41 2.92
C GLU A 59 -6.13 0.93 2.87
N GLN A 60 -7.04 1.05 1.91
CA GLN A 60 -8.07 2.07 1.90
C GLN A 60 -9.46 1.43 2.02
N PRO A 61 -10.36 1.98 2.87
CA PRO A 61 -10.20 3.23 3.63
C PRO A 61 -9.54 3.06 5.03
N GLY A 62 -9.03 1.86 5.35
CA GLY A 62 -8.11 1.64 6.48
C GLY A 62 -8.69 0.98 7.74
N TRP A 63 -9.89 0.38 7.67
CA TRP A 63 -10.54 -0.26 8.83
C TRP A 63 -11.13 -1.65 8.57
N LEU A 64 -10.84 -2.29 7.44
CA LEU A 64 -11.49 -3.56 7.07
C LEU A 64 -10.62 -4.77 7.43
N PHE A 65 -9.33 -4.71 7.11
CA PHE A 65 -8.37 -5.80 7.33
C PHE A 65 -7.06 -5.29 7.96
N TYR A 66 -6.67 -4.05 7.69
CA TYR A 66 -5.50 -3.44 8.31
C TYR A 66 -5.91 -2.65 9.57
N GLY A 67 -5.02 -1.80 10.08
CA GLY A 67 -5.21 -1.13 11.36
C GLY A 67 -5.02 -2.10 12.52
N ASP A 68 -6.00 -2.17 13.42
CA ASP A 68 -5.91 -3.00 14.63
C ASP A 68 -5.76 -4.49 14.34
N ASP A 69 -6.35 -4.98 13.24
CA ASP A 69 -6.29 -6.41 12.92
C ASP A 69 -4.93 -6.82 12.34
N LEU A 70 -4.30 -5.97 11.53
CA LEU A 70 -2.91 -6.17 11.12
C LEU A 70 -1.95 -6.12 12.32
N LYS A 71 -2.17 -5.18 13.25
CA LYS A 71 -1.39 -5.11 14.49
C LYS A 71 -1.48 -6.42 15.29
N LYS A 72 -2.69 -6.93 15.50
CA LYS A 72 -2.90 -8.23 16.19
C LYS A 72 -2.24 -9.38 15.44
N ALA A 73 -2.28 -9.37 14.10
CA ALA A 73 -1.63 -10.40 13.28
C ALA A 73 -0.10 -10.40 13.43
N VAL A 74 0.50 -9.21 13.53
CA VAL A 74 1.93 -9.07 13.82
C VAL A 74 2.27 -9.53 15.23
N GLU A 75 1.49 -9.11 16.23
CA GLU A 75 1.66 -9.54 17.63
C GLU A 75 1.50 -11.06 17.81
N ALA A 76 0.62 -11.68 17.01
CA ALA A 76 0.42 -13.13 16.95
C ALA A 76 1.48 -13.87 16.11
N GLY A 77 2.35 -13.15 15.39
CA GLY A 77 3.37 -13.73 14.52
C GLY A 77 2.86 -14.33 13.21
N THR A 78 1.59 -14.09 12.84
CA THR A 78 1.03 -14.55 11.56
C THR A 78 1.41 -13.64 10.40
N VAL A 79 1.73 -12.37 10.68
CA VAL A 79 2.39 -11.44 9.76
C VAL A 79 3.76 -11.06 10.35
N PRO A 80 4.87 -11.30 9.64
CA PRO A 80 6.18 -10.85 10.09
C PRO A 80 6.26 -9.32 10.19
N GLN A 81 6.87 -8.79 11.26
CA GLN A 81 7.16 -7.35 11.39
C GLN A 81 7.90 -6.79 10.16
N ALA A 82 8.78 -7.59 9.56
CA ALA A 82 9.53 -7.21 8.36
C ALA A 82 8.65 -6.87 7.15
N GLU A 83 7.45 -7.46 7.02
CA GLU A 83 6.51 -7.10 5.96
C GLU A 83 5.96 -5.68 6.19
N VAL A 84 5.55 -5.37 7.42
CA VAL A 84 5.11 -4.02 7.80
C VAL A 84 6.23 -3.00 7.65
N ASP A 85 7.47 -3.36 7.98
CA ASP A 85 8.62 -2.48 7.79
C ASP A 85 8.84 -2.14 6.31
N ASP A 86 8.68 -3.09 5.36
CA ASP A 86 8.74 -2.82 3.91
C ASP A 86 7.59 -1.93 3.46
N HIS A 87 6.36 -2.21 3.92
CA HIS A 87 5.18 -1.41 3.59
C HIS A 87 5.37 0.06 3.99
N VAL A 88 5.80 0.29 5.25
CA VAL A 88 6.06 1.63 5.78
C VAL A 88 7.25 2.28 5.07
N HIS A 89 8.32 1.53 4.79
CA HIS A 89 9.47 2.04 4.03
C HIS A 89 9.01 2.62 2.68
N ARG A 90 8.19 1.89 1.91
CA ARG A 90 7.73 2.32 0.58
C ARG A 90 6.90 3.59 0.65
N ILE A 91 6.03 3.71 1.65
CA ILE A 91 5.21 4.91 1.88
C ILE A 91 6.13 6.09 2.24
N LEU A 92 7.03 5.92 3.21
CA LEU A 92 7.95 6.98 3.62
C LEU A 92 8.88 7.40 2.48
N ARG A 93 9.43 6.43 1.74
CA ARG A 93 10.24 6.71 0.53
C ARG A 93 9.46 7.56 -0.45
N ALA A 94 8.18 7.26 -0.67
CA ALA A 94 7.35 8.07 -1.57
C ALA A 94 7.20 9.50 -1.05
N MET A 95 6.94 9.68 0.26
CA MET A 95 6.84 11.02 0.89
C MET A 95 8.15 11.83 0.74
N PHE A 96 9.31 11.22 1.01
CA PHE A 96 10.61 11.86 0.80
C PHE A 96 10.86 12.17 -0.68
N ALA A 97 10.59 11.22 -1.58
CA ALA A 97 10.86 11.40 -3.00
C ALA A 97 9.97 12.46 -3.67
N THR A 98 8.80 12.74 -3.11
CA THR A 98 7.93 13.83 -3.58
C THR A 98 8.21 15.16 -2.88
N GLY A 99 9.20 15.23 -1.98
CA GLY A 99 9.53 16.43 -1.22
C GLY A 99 8.54 16.77 -0.10
N LEU A 100 7.59 15.87 0.24
CA LEU A 100 6.58 16.14 1.28
C LEU A 100 7.20 16.34 2.67
N MET A 101 8.38 15.75 2.88
CA MET A 101 9.12 15.88 4.13
C MET A 101 9.88 17.20 4.23
N ASP A 102 10.27 17.79 3.10
CA ASP A 102 11.03 19.04 3.01
C ASP A 102 10.12 20.26 2.89
N ASP A 103 9.04 20.14 2.12
CA ASP A 103 8.00 21.14 1.92
C ASP A 103 6.62 20.58 2.33
N PRO A 104 6.31 20.60 3.64
CA PRO A 104 5.06 20.05 4.14
C PRO A 104 3.87 20.87 3.67
N VAL A 105 2.76 20.19 3.36
CA VAL A 105 1.51 20.81 2.89
C VAL A 105 1.07 21.93 3.83
N GLN A 106 1.04 23.15 3.31
CA GLN A 106 0.50 24.31 4.00
C GLN A 106 -1.02 24.34 3.82
N ARG A 107 -1.76 24.38 4.94
CA ARG A 107 -3.21 24.54 4.88
C ARG A 107 -3.54 25.93 4.36
N SER A 108 -4.18 25.98 3.20
CA SER A 108 -4.70 27.20 2.59
C SER A 108 -6.09 26.92 2.03
N VAL A 109 -6.89 27.99 1.87
CA VAL A 109 -8.12 27.90 1.10
C VAL A 109 -7.72 27.94 -0.38
N PRO A 110 -8.15 26.97 -1.22
CA PRO A 110 -7.88 27.04 -2.64
C PRO A 110 -8.43 28.34 -3.21
N ASP A 111 -7.59 29.10 -3.90
CA ASP A 111 -8.08 30.24 -4.68
C ASP A 111 -8.77 29.71 -5.93
N VAL A 112 -10.11 29.70 -5.88
CA VAL A 112 -10.96 29.21 -6.97
C VAL A 112 -11.27 30.29 -8.01
N LEU A 113 -10.79 31.53 -7.80
CA LEU A 113 -11.09 32.67 -8.68
C LEU A 113 -9.84 33.30 -9.32
N GLY A 114 -8.65 33.07 -8.74
CA GLY A 114 -7.37 33.55 -9.27
C GLY A 114 -6.98 34.95 -8.79
#